data_AF-A0A9E6SBX6-F1
#
_entry.id   AF-A0A9E6SBX6-F1
#
_cell.length_a   1.000
_cell.length_b   1.000
_cell.length_c   1.000
_cell.angle_alpha   90.00
_cell.angle_beta   90.00
_cell.angle_gamma   90.00
#
_symmetry.space_group_name_H-M   'P 1'
#
loop_
_entity.id
_entity.type
_entity.pdbx_description
1 polymer ?
#
loop_
_entity_poly.entity_id
_entity_poly.type
_entity_poly.pdbx_seq_one_letter_code
_entity_poly.pdbx_strand_id
1 'polypeptide(L)'
;MPTYRDSKVKHLQIKRLPPGVLGEAYAVVCANHISNQQYEGEVYILAQRTQPRLHVDMFAFDASMVPENLEKIDLDYVLTEGDWRAEQLIFKLLCQRAKELNAPHVELLDPEISERPIPPFVSCWVGNRFIEEIREIAKQTESGPLSRYLTALMSTITYTNNGAST
;
A
#
# COMPACT_ATOMS: atom_id res chain seq x y z
N MET A 1 23.31 -15.84 4.25
CA MET A 1 21.89 -16.07 4.60
C MET A 1 21.24 -14.71 4.75
N PRO A 2 20.06 -14.43 4.16
CA PRO A 2 19.39 -13.17 4.45
C PRO A 2 19.00 -13.22 5.92
N THR A 3 19.58 -12.33 6.73
CA THR A 3 19.09 -12.04 8.07
C THR A 3 17.62 -11.66 7.94
N TYR A 4 16.72 -12.41 8.57
CA TYR A 4 15.30 -12.07 8.56
C TYR A 4 15.15 -10.70 9.22
N ARG A 5 14.91 -9.68 8.39
CA ARG A 5 14.56 -8.33 8.82
C ARG A 5 13.13 -8.39 9.36
N ASP A 6 12.94 -7.88 10.57
CA ASP A 6 11.60 -7.76 11.14
C ASP A 6 10.80 -6.74 10.33
N SER A 7 9.58 -7.11 9.95
CA SER A 7 8.69 -6.24 9.19
C SER A 7 7.26 -6.39 9.67
N LYS A 8 6.51 -5.29 9.64
CA LYS A 8 5.05 -5.27 9.81
C LYS A 8 4.38 -4.79 8.52
N VAL A 9 3.18 -5.31 8.26
CA VAL A 9 2.39 -4.96 7.09
C VAL A 9 0.96 -4.67 7.55
N LYS A 10 0.41 -3.58 7.06
CA LYS A 10 -0.97 -3.16 7.29
C LYS A 10 -1.66 -2.99 5.95
N HIS A 11 -2.87 -3.54 5.82
CA HIS A 11 -3.69 -3.40 4.64
C HIS A 11 -4.84 -2.45 4.95
N LEU A 12 -5.06 -1.48 4.07
CA LEU A 12 -6.06 -0.44 4.25
C LEU A 12 -7.05 -0.46 3.09
N GLN A 13 -8.30 -0.18 3.40
CA GLN A 13 -9.35 0.07 2.41
C GLN A 13 -9.75 1.53 2.46
N ILE A 14 -9.90 2.14 1.29
CA ILE A 14 -10.34 3.53 1.13
C ILE A 14 -11.82 3.50 0.72
N LYS A 15 -12.68 4.09 1.54
CA LYS A 15 -14.14 4.06 1.41
C LYS A 15 -14.71 5.48 1.34
N ARG A 16 -16.04 5.56 1.18
CA ARG A 16 -16.83 6.81 1.12
C ARG A 16 -16.44 7.75 -0.03
N LEU A 17 -15.74 7.23 -1.03
CA LEU A 17 -15.50 7.92 -2.29
C LEU A 17 -16.57 7.54 -3.32
N PRO A 18 -17.10 8.50 -4.10
CA PRO A 18 -17.94 8.18 -5.24
C PRO A 18 -17.18 7.31 -6.26
N PRO A 19 -17.81 6.28 -6.87
CA PRO A 19 -17.13 5.35 -7.78
C PRO A 19 -16.44 6.01 -8.99
N GLY A 20 -16.91 7.20 -9.39
CA GLY A 20 -16.35 7.96 -10.52
C GLY A 20 -15.03 8.69 -10.22
N VAL A 21 -14.65 8.82 -8.94
CA VAL A 21 -13.47 9.59 -8.51
C VAL A 21 -12.21 8.73 -8.62
N LEU A 22 -12.00 7.80 -7.69
CA LEU A 22 -10.86 6.86 -7.68
C LEU A 22 -11.28 5.41 -8.02
N GLY A 23 -12.58 5.12 -8.06
CA GLY A 23 -13.08 3.75 -8.13
C GLY A 23 -12.83 3.00 -6.84
N GLU A 24 -12.61 1.69 -6.94
CA GLU A 24 -12.09 0.91 -5.82
C GLU A 24 -10.63 1.32 -5.55
N ALA A 25 -10.31 1.55 -4.27
CA ALA A 25 -8.98 1.93 -3.86
C ALA A 25 -8.55 1.24 -2.56
N TYR A 26 -7.28 0.85 -2.52
CA TYR A 26 -6.63 0.16 -1.41
C TYR A 26 -5.29 0.79 -1.13
N ALA A 27 -4.83 0.71 0.11
CA ALA A 27 -3.46 1.02 0.45
C ALA A 27 -2.79 -0.12 1.21
N VAL A 28 -1.48 -0.21 1.12
CA VAL A 28 -0.65 -1.09 1.93
C VAL A 28 0.46 -0.26 2.52
N VAL A 29 0.64 -0.39 3.82
CA VAL A 29 1.72 0.24 4.57
C VAL A 29 2.63 -0.85 5.11
N CYS A 30 3.92 -0.72 4.88
CA CYS A 30 4.93 -1.60 5.45
C CYS A 30 5.86 -0.80 6.33
N ALA A 31 6.31 -1.44 7.42
CA ALA A 31 7.41 -0.98 8.24
C ALA A 31 8.47 -2.09 8.25
N ASN A 32 9.71 -1.73 7.99
CA ASN A 32 10.85 -2.63 7.88
C ASN A 32 11.96 -2.19 8.83
N HIS A 33 12.55 -3.14 9.55
CA HIS A 33 13.76 -2.93 10.32
C HIS A 33 14.97 -3.30 9.45
N ILE A 34 15.74 -2.30 9.04
CA ILE A 34 16.81 -2.46 8.05
C ILE A 34 18.12 -2.87 8.72
N SER A 35 18.51 -2.13 9.75
CA SER A 35 19.73 -2.32 10.53
C SER A 35 19.58 -1.66 11.91
N ASN A 36 20.60 -1.73 12.76
CA ASN A 36 20.55 -1.17 14.12
C ASN A 36 20.07 0.29 14.08
N GLN A 37 18.93 0.57 14.72
CA GLN A 37 18.28 1.88 14.78
C GLN A 37 17.82 2.45 13.42
N GLN A 38 17.86 1.69 12.33
CA GLN A 38 17.38 2.12 11.01
C GLN A 38 16.09 1.41 10.62
N TYR A 39 15.08 2.22 10.33
CA TYR A 39 13.77 1.75 9.92
C TYR A 39 13.37 2.37 8.59
N GLU A 40 12.60 1.64 7.80
CA GLU A 40 12.06 2.09 6.52
C GLU A 40 10.56 1.84 6.47
N GLY A 41 9.81 2.79 5.94
CA GLY A 41 8.40 2.68 5.66
C GLY A 41 8.12 2.73 4.17
N GLU A 42 7.18 1.90 3.73
CA GLU A 42 6.69 1.85 2.35
C GLU A 42 5.18 2.08 2.36
N VAL A 43 4.69 2.92 1.46
CA VAL A 43 3.25 3.14 1.26
C VAL A 43 2.92 2.92 -0.21
N TYR A 44 1.98 2.02 -0.45
CA TYR A 44 1.48 1.68 -1.78
C TYR A 44 -0.02 1.97 -1.84
N ILE A 45 -0.47 2.82 -2.75
CA ILE A 45 -1.90 3.04 -3.02
C ILE A 45 -2.24 2.55 -4.42
N LEU A 46 -3.25 1.68 -4.49
CA LEU A 46 -3.84 1.19 -5.72
C LEU A 46 -5.21 1.86 -5.89
N ALA A 47 -5.44 2.51 -7.02
CA ALA A 47 -6.72 3.13 -7.36
C ALA A 47 -7.15 2.73 -8.78
N GLN A 48 -8.41 2.35 -8.96
CA GLN A 48 -8.88 1.73 -10.21
C GLN A 48 -9.08 2.71 -11.37
N ARG A 49 -9.42 3.99 -11.10
CA ARG A 49 -9.88 4.95 -12.12
C ARG A 49 -8.90 6.10 -12.35
N THR A 50 -8.81 6.64 -13.57
CA THR A 50 -9.42 6.19 -14.86
C THR A 50 -8.71 4.98 -15.49
N GLN A 51 -7.49 4.71 -15.06
CA GLN A 51 -6.74 3.48 -15.27
C GLN A 51 -6.14 3.07 -13.92
N PRO A 52 -5.98 1.76 -13.66
CA PRO A 52 -5.20 1.31 -12.52
C PRO A 52 -3.85 2.02 -12.47
N ARG A 53 -3.56 2.60 -11.30
CA ARG A 53 -2.27 3.25 -11.02
C ARG A 53 -1.79 2.84 -9.64
N LEU A 54 -0.49 2.61 -9.56
CA LEU A 54 0.24 2.43 -8.32
C LEU A 54 0.89 3.76 -7.93
N HIS A 55 0.56 4.24 -6.74
CA HIS A 55 1.22 5.38 -6.12
C HIS A 55 2.10 4.88 -4.99
N VAL A 56 3.35 5.33 -4.96
CA VAL A 56 4.38 4.84 -4.04
C VAL A 56 4.96 6.02 -3.27
N ASP A 57 5.15 5.84 -1.97
CA ASP A 57 5.99 6.69 -1.14
C ASP A 57 6.88 5.80 -0.25
N MET A 58 8.12 6.22 -0.07
CA MET A 58 9.12 5.51 0.73
C MET A 58 9.80 6.53 1.65
N PHE A 59 10.03 6.13 2.89
CA PHE A 59 10.65 6.99 3.90
C PHE A 59 11.51 6.18 4.85
N ALA A 60 12.53 6.81 5.39
CA ALA A 60 13.46 6.16 6.31
C ALA A 60 13.64 6.99 7.57
N PHE A 61 13.88 6.29 8.68
CA PHE A 61 14.17 6.86 9.97
C PHE A 61 15.48 6.31 10.49
N ASP A 62 16.27 7.21 11.09
CA ASP A 62 17.44 6.86 11.87
C ASP A 62 17.18 7.22 13.34
N ALA A 63 16.87 6.21 14.14
CA ALA A 63 16.58 6.36 15.56
C ALA A 63 17.80 6.80 16.39
N SER A 64 19.02 6.71 15.85
CA SER A 64 20.22 7.21 16.52
C SER A 64 20.24 8.75 16.62
N MET A 65 19.47 9.41 15.76
CA MET A 65 19.39 10.87 15.67
C MET A 65 18.27 11.44 16.55
N VAL A 66 17.49 10.58 17.23
CA VAL A 66 16.37 10.98 18.06
C VAL A 66 16.82 11.06 19.53
N PRO A 67 16.70 12.23 20.19
CA PRO A 67 16.93 12.36 21.61
C PRO A 67 16.12 11.35 22.44
N GLU A 68 16.71 10.81 23.51
CA GLU A 68 16.10 9.76 24.35
C GLU A 68 14.80 10.18 25.05
N ASN A 69 14.51 11.49 25.10
CA ASN A 69 13.28 12.05 25.69
C ASN A 69 12.12 12.21 24.69
N LEU A 70 12.30 11.82 23.43
CA LEU A 70 11.25 11.82 22.42
C LEU A 70 10.63 10.43 22.23
N GLU A 71 9.57 10.38 21.45
CA GLU A 71 8.90 9.14 21.08
C GLU A 71 9.87 8.15 20.45
N LYS A 72 9.78 6.89 20.88
CA LYS A 72 10.65 5.83 20.41
C LYS A 72 10.29 5.49 18.97
N ILE A 73 11.28 5.60 18.07
CA ILE A 73 11.14 5.08 16.71
C ILE A 73 11.30 3.55 16.74
N ASP A 74 10.19 2.86 16.51
CA ASP A 74 10.16 1.43 16.21
C ASP A 74 9.15 1.12 15.08
N LEU A 75 8.90 -0.15 14.80
CA LEU A 75 8.05 -0.56 13.68
C LEU A 75 6.62 -0.02 13.79
N ASP A 76 6.07 0.17 15.00
CA ASP A 76 4.72 0.71 15.17
C ASP A 76 4.68 2.21 14.91
N TYR A 77 5.73 2.94 15.32
CA TYR A 77 5.92 4.34 14.94
C TYR A 77 5.97 4.48 13.41
N VAL A 78 6.77 3.66 12.73
CA VAL A 78 6.88 3.70 11.26
C VAL A 78 5.56 3.37 10.56
N LEU A 79 4.78 2.42 11.08
CA LEU A 79 3.44 2.17 10.55
C LEU A 79 2.51 3.38 10.73
N THR A 80 2.57 4.04 11.89
CA THR A 80 1.74 5.22 12.19
C THR A 80 2.08 6.39 11.26
N GLU A 81 3.37 6.66 11.03
CA GLU A 81 3.81 7.63 10.02
C GLU A 81 3.33 7.21 8.62
N GLY A 82 3.38 5.92 8.30
CA GLY A 82 2.92 5.39 7.03
C GLY A 82 1.42 5.57 6.81
N ASP A 83 0.59 5.44 7.85
CA ASP A 83 -0.84 5.76 7.81
C ASP A 83 -1.05 7.24 7.47
N TRP A 84 -0.33 8.14 8.16
CA TRP A 84 -0.40 9.57 7.88
C TRP A 84 0.05 9.90 6.44
N ARG A 85 1.12 9.27 5.94
CA ARG A 85 1.57 9.44 4.56
C ARG A 85 0.57 8.89 3.54
N ALA A 86 -0.11 7.79 3.85
CA ALA A 86 -1.19 7.27 3.01
C ALA A 86 -2.34 8.28 2.90
N GLU A 87 -2.75 8.90 4.01
CA GLU A 87 -3.74 9.99 4.01
C GLU A 87 -3.30 11.16 3.12
N GLN A 88 -2.05 11.62 3.27
CA GLN A 88 -1.50 12.71 2.46
C GLN A 88 -1.48 12.37 0.97
N LEU A 89 -1.11 11.14 0.60
CA LEU A 89 -1.13 10.69 -0.78
C LEU A 89 -2.56 10.65 -1.32
N ILE A 90 -3.52 10.13 -0.57
CA ILE A 90 -4.93 10.10 -0.99
C ILE A 90 -5.45 11.52 -1.22
N PHE A 91 -5.16 12.45 -0.31
CA PHE A 91 -5.53 13.86 -0.50
C PHE A 91 -4.93 14.43 -1.79
N LYS A 92 -3.64 14.20 -2.06
CA LYS A 92 -3.00 14.60 -3.32
C LYS A 92 -3.69 14.00 -4.54
N LEU A 93 -4.11 12.73 -4.47
CA LEU A 93 -4.84 12.07 -5.55
C LEU A 93 -6.21 12.70 -5.78
N LEU A 94 -6.93 13.07 -4.73
CA LEU A 94 -8.20 13.78 -4.83
C LEU A 94 -8.03 15.17 -5.46
N CYS A 95 -7.01 15.92 -5.06
CA CYS A 95 -6.66 17.21 -5.69
C CYS A 95 -6.31 17.06 -7.17
N GLN A 96 -5.50 16.06 -7.53
CA GLN A 96 -5.20 15.78 -8.93
C GLN A 96 -6.49 15.44 -9.70
N ARG A 97 -7.34 14.58 -9.11
CA ARG A 97 -8.57 14.13 -9.75
C ARG A 97 -9.60 15.24 -9.92
N ALA A 98 -9.71 16.14 -8.96
CA ALA A 98 -10.55 17.33 -9.04
C ALA A 98 -10.18 18.21 -10.25
N LYS A 99 -8.87 18.39 -10.49
CA LYS A 99 -8.36 19.12 -11.66
C LYS A 99 -8.68 18.39 -12.96
N GLU A 100 -8.43 17.08 -13.02
CA GLU A 100 -8.73 16.25 -14.21
C GLU A 100 -10.22 16.24 -14.57
N LEU A 101 -11.11 16.29 -13.58
CA LEU A 101 -12.55 16.28 -13.76
C LEU A 101 -13.18 17.69 -13.88
N ASN A 102 -12.38 18.76 -13.73
CA ASN A 102 -12.88 20.13 -13.56
C ASN A 102 -13.98 20.24 -12.48
N ALA A 103 -13.75 19.54 -11.36
CA ALA A 103 -14.73 19.31 -10.31
C ALA A 103 -14.11 19.60 -8.92
N PRO A 104 -14.03 20.88 -8.49
CA PRO A 104 -13.31 21.27 -7.27
C PRO A 104 -13.90 20.67 -5.98
N HIS A 105 -15.17 20.29 -5.98
CA HIS A 105 -15.81 19.61 -4.84
C HIS A 105 -15.21 18.23 -4.53
N VAL A 106 -14.47 17.63 -5.47
CA VAL A 106 -13.75 16.36 -5.26
C VAL A 106 -12.64 16.51 -4.21
N GLU A 107 -12.03 17.70 -4.09
CA GLU A 107 -10.98 17.99 -3.08
C GLU A 107 -11.53 18.03 -1.66
N LEU A 108 -12.85 18.26 -1.52
CA LEU A 108 -13.55 18.36 -0.24
C LEU A 108 -14.11 17.01 0.24
N LEU A 109 -13.87 15.93 -0.51
CA LEU A 109 -14.28 14.61 -0.10
C LEU A 109 -13.45 14.16 1.11
N ASP A 110 -14.14 13.52 2.05
CA ASP A 110 -13.56 12.97 3.28
C ASP A 110 -13.55 11.44 3.19
N PRO A 111 -12.51 10.85 2.56
CA PRO A 111 -12.39 9.41 2.44
C PRO A 111 -12.20 8.77 3.81
N GLU A 112 -12.91 7.68 4.06
CA GLU A 112 -12.63 6.85 5.23
C GLU A 112 -11.53 5.84 4.88
N ILE A 113 -10.43 5.88 5.63
CA ILE A 113 -9.36 4.90 5.54
C ILE A 113 -9.48 3.98 6.75
N SER A 114 -9.73 2.71 6.50
CA SER A 114 -9.92 1.72 7.56
C SER A 114 -9.01 0.53 7.33
N GLU A 115 -8.40 0.01 8.39
CA GLU A 115 -7.65 -1.24 8.32
C GLU A 115 -8.55 -2.40 7.91
N ARG A 116 -7.97 -3.30 7.09
CA ARG A 116 -8.62 -4.51 6.62
C ARG A 116 -7.85 -5.73 7.13
N PRO A 117 -8.49 -6.64 7.88
CA PRO A 117 -7.81 -7.81 8.45
C PRO A 117 -7.42 -8.84 7.37
N ILE A 118 -8.08 -8.82 6.22
CA ILE A 118 -7.79 -9.70 5.10
C ILE A 118 -7.24 -8.86 3.95
N PRO A 119 -6.04 -9.17 3.41
CA PRO A 119 -5.48 -8.43 2.30
C PRO A 119 -6.42 -8.46 1.08
N PRO A 120 -6.64 -7.33 0.38
CA PRO A 120 -7.60 -7.27 -0.72
C PRO A 120 -7.14 -8.03 -1.97
N PHE A 121 -5.85 -8.37 -2.06
CA PHE A 121 -5.21 -8.76 -3.32
C PHE A 121 -5.67 -10.08 -3.92
N VAL A 122 -6.13 -11.05 -3.12
CA VAL A 122 -6.75 -12.27 -3.67
C VAL A 122 -7.96 -11.94 -4.53
N SER A 123 -8.87 -11.12 -3.99
CA SER A 123 -10.09 -10.72 -4.71
C SER A 123 -9.81 -9.81 -5.90
N CYS A 124 -8.79 -8.97 -5.81
CA CYS A 124 -8.32 -8.17 -6.94
C CYS A 124 -7.78 -9.07 -8.05
N TRP A 125 -6.91 -10.01 -7.70
CA TRP A 125 -6.25 -10.90 -8.65
C TRP A 125 -7.24 -11.82 -9.37
N VAL A 126 -8.13 -12.49 -8.63
CA VAL A 126 -9.18 -13.34 -9.23
C VAL A 126 -10.11 -12.52 -10.12
N GLY A 127 -10.39 -11.27 -9.76
CA GLY A 127 -11.19 -10.34 -10.56
C GLY A 127 -10.45 -9.70 -11.74
N ASN A 128 -9.21 -10.09 -12.02
CA ASN A 128 -8.34 -9.47 -13.03
C ASN A 128 -8.19 -7.94 -12.84
N ARG A 129 -8.11 -7.50 -11.58
CA ARG A 129 -7.93 -6.09 -11.17
C ARG A 129 -6.55 -5.91 -10.55
N PHE A 130 -5.91 -4.80 -10.86
CA PHE A 130 -4.61 -4.40 -10.28
C PHE A 130 -3.45 -5.36 -10.54
N ILE A 131 -3.50 -6.17 -11.61
CA ILE A 131 -2.53 -7.24 -11.83
C ILE A 131 -1.10 -6.72 -11.96
N GLU A 132 -0.90 -5.67 -12.76
CA GLU A 132 0.44 -5.10 -12.96
C GLU A 132 0.90 -4.33 -11.73
N GLU A 133 0.00 -3.63 -11.04
CA GLU A 133 0.31 -2.91 -9.80
C GLU A 133 0.73 -3.89 -8.68
N ILE A 134 0.02 -5.01 -8.54
CA ILE A 134 0.38 -6.05 -7.56
C ILE A 134 1.74 -6.67 -7.89
N ARG A 135 2.02 -6.93 -9.17
CA ARG A 135 3.35 -7.41 -9.61
C ARG A 135 4.44 -6.38 -9.32
N GLU A 136 4.15 -5.10 -9.52
CA GLU A 136 5.12 -4.04 -9.30
C GLU A 136 5.42 -3.88 -7.80
N ILE A 137 4.40 -3.93 -6.93
CA ILE A 137 4.60 -3.98 -5.48
C ILE A 137 5.50 -5.16 -5.10
N ALA A 138 5.24 -6.35 -5.67
CA ALA A 138 6.02 -7.55 -5.36
C ALA A 138 7.51 -7.44 -5.74
N LYS A 139 7.85 -6.65 -6.78
CA LYS A 139 9.23 -6.43 -7.22
C LYS A 139 9.98 -5.40 -6.38
N GLN A 140 9.28 -4.39 -5.87
CA GLN A 140 9.90 -3.22 -5.24
C GLN A 140 9.86 -3.22 -3.71
N THR A 141 9.00 -4.04 -3.09
CA THR A 141 8.86 -4.06 -1.63
C THR A 141 10.06 -4.74 -0.97
N GLU A 142 10.62 -4.09 0.04
CA GLU A 142 11.64 -4.64 0.93
C GLU A 142 10.99 -5.42 2.09
N SER A 143 9.67 -5.32 2.24
CA SER A 143 8.92 -6.09 3.22
C SER A 143 8.87 -7.58 2.87
N GLY A 144 9.66 -8.37 3.58
CA GLY A 144 9.70 -9.82 3.44
C GLY A 144 8.32 -10.50 3.52
N PRO A 145 7.47 -10.18 4.52
CA PRO A 145 6.11 -10.71 4.59
C PRO A 145 5.24 -10.36 3.38
N LEU A 146 5.26 -9.10 2.92
CA LEU A 146 4.47 -8.68 1.76
C LEU A 146 4.96 -9.35 0.48
N SER A 147 6.28 -9.35 0.24
CA SER A 147 6.90 -10.00 -0.91
C SER A 147 6.53 -11.49 -1.00
N ARG A 148 6.61 -12.22 0.12
CA ARG A 148 6.20 -13.64 0.18
C ARG A 148 4.71 -13.83 -0.12
N TYR A 149 3.86 -13.01 0.48
CA TYR A 149 2.42 -13.06 0.26
C TYR A 149 2.07 -12.84 -1.22
N LEU A 150 2.63 -11.81 -1.84
CA LEU A 150 2.38 -11.50 -3.24
C LEU A 150 2.95 -12.57 -4.18
N THR A 151 4.14 -13.08 -3.90
CA THR A 151 4.73 -14.18 -4.67
C THR A 151 3.83 -15.42 -4.65
N ALA A 152 3.33 -15.80 -3.47
CA ALA A 152 2.40 -16.92 -3.33
C ALA A 152 1.07 -16.67 -4.07
N LEU A 153 0.52 -15.45 -3.98
CA LEU A 153 -0.69 -15.06 -4.72
C LEU A 153 -0.50 -15.26 -6.23
N MET A 154 0.63 -14.79 -6.77
CA MET A 154 0.95 -14.89 -8.19
C MET A 154 1.14 -16.34 -8.66
N SER A 155 1.74 -17.21 -7.83
CA SER A 155 1.95 -18.62 -8.18
C SER A 155 0.68 -19.48 -8.09
N THR A 156 -0.28 -19.11 -7.23
CA THR A 156 -1.46 -19.95 -6.94
C THR A 156 -2.44 -20.02 -8.13
N ILE A 157 -2.43 -19.02 -9.03
CA ILE A 157 -3.45 -18.90 -10.09
C ILE A 157 -2.90 -19.23 -11.48
N THR A 158 -1.60 -19.47 -11.63
CA THR A 158 -1.02 -20.06 -12.85
C THR A 158 -1.53 -21.50 -13.08
N TYR A 159 -1.90 -22.22 -12.01
CA TYR A 159 -2.41 -23.59 -12.08
C TYR A 159 -3.89 -23.70 -12.49
N THR A 160 -4.69 -22.67 -12.30
CA THR A 160 -6.13 -22.70 -12.64
C THR A 160 -6.39 -22.39 -14.11
N ASN A 161 -5.54 -21.59 -14.77
CA ASN A 161 -5.70 -21.28 -16.21
C ASN A 161 -5.08 -22.32 -17.15
N ASN A 162 -4.18 -23.19 -16.68
CA ASN A 162 -3.65 -24.32 -17.46
C ASN A 162 -4.54 -25.59 -17.38
N GLY A 163 -5.60 -25.57 -16.58
CA GLY A 163 -6.56 -26.68 -16.45
C GLY A 163 -7.86 -26.50 -17.24
N ALA A 164 -8.04 -25.39 -17.96
CA ALA A 164 -9.25 -25.08 -18.73
C ALA A 164 -9.09 -25.34 -20.25
N SER A 165 -8.10 -26.13 -20.65
CA SER A 165 -7.89 -26.59 -22.02
C SER A 165 -7.98 -28.11 -22.10
N THR A 166 -9.19 -28.65 -21.93
CA THR A 166 -9.66 -29.93 -22.49
C THR A 166 -11.18 -29.96 -22.45
#